data_AF-A0A354PEV9-F1
#
_entry.id   AF-A0A354PEV9-F1
#
_cell.length_a   1.000
_cell.length_b   1.000
_cell.length_c   1.000
_cell.angle_alpha   90.00
_cell.angle_beta   90.00
_cell.angle_gamma   90.00
#
_symmetry.space_group_name_H-M   'P 1'
#
loop_
_entity.id
_entity.type
_entity.pdbx_description
1 polymer ?
#
loop_
_entity_poly.entity_id
_entity_poly.type
_entity_poly.pdbx_seq_one_letter_code
_entity_poly.pdbx_strand_id
1 'polypeptide(L)'
;MSEPLLKLPNHHAATCGDPPIAGGDESHVYIGYFENEHGEQWIFTRDRKTGIATLRGGDIGWNTAIDVTNGPSTEWVLSQSEFAWLKACLVVSGGTD
;
A
#
# COMPACT_ATOMS: atom_id res chain seq x y z
N MET A 1 -12.35 10.82 23.60
CA MET A 1 -12.00 11.09 22.20
C MET A 1 -11.47 9.78 21.65
N SER A 2 -12.03 9.28 20.56
CA SER A 2 -11.65 7.99 19.97
C SER A 2 -11.26 8.20 18.51
N GLU A 3 -10.50 7.29 17.92
CA GLU A 3 -9.04 7.37 17.93
C GLU A 3 -8.55 7.37 16.47
N PRO A 4 -7.38 7.98 16.19
CA PRO A 4 -6.62 7.68 14.99
C PRO A 4 -5.88 6.35 15.19
N LEU A 5 -6.29 5.31 14.47
CA LEU A 5 -5.67 3.98 14.54
C LEU A 5 -4.15 4.01 14.20
N LEU A 6 -3.73 4.89 13.29
CA LEU A 6 -2.35 5.30 13.03
C LEU A 6 -2.42 6.60 12.20
N LYS A 7 -1.52 7.57 12.42
CA LYS A 7 -1.47 8.84 11.66
C LYS A 7 -0.06 9.10 11.16
N LEU A 8 0.09 9.18 9.84
CA LEU A 8 1.36 9.33 9.15
C LEU A 8 1.29 10.57 8.24
N PRO A 9 2.29 11.45 8.25
CA PRO A 9 2.34 12.59 7.33
C PRO A 9 2.67 12.12 5.91
N ASN A 10 2.12 12.80 4.91
CA ASN A 10 2.57 12.65 3.53
C ASN A 10 3.85 13.47 3.33
N HIS A 11 4.91 12.83 2.83
CA HIS A 11 6.19 13.49 2.54
C HIS A 11 6.30 13.97 1.08
N HIS A 12 5.37 13.56 0.21
CA HIS A 12 5.40 13.94 -1.20
C HIS A 12 4.72 15.29 -1.48
N ALA A 13 5.15 15.94 -2.56
CA ALA A 13 4.59 17.21 -3.00
C ALA A 13 3.10 17.07 -3.35
N ALA A 14 2.34 18.17 -3.24
CA ALA A 14 0.91 18.19 -3.58
C ALA A 14 0.62 17.78 -5.05
N THR A 15 1.60 17.90 -5.94
CA THR A 15 1.51 17.44 -7.34
C THR A 15 1.38 15.92 -7.47
N CYS A 16 1.74 15.15 -6.43
CA CYS A 16 1.55 13.70 -6.39
C CYS A 16 0.10 13.29 -6.06
N GLY A 17 -0.81 14.25 -5.87
CA GLY A 17 -2.19 14.02 -5.46
C GLY A 17 -2.33 13.84 -3.94
N ASP A 18 -3.57 13.61 -3.50
CA ASP A 18 -3.87 13.35 -2.09
C ASP A 18 -3.69 11.86 -1.77
N PRO A 19 -3.01 11.50 -0.67
CA PRO A 19 -2.93 10.12 -0.22
C PRO A 19 -4.34 9.56 0.06
N PRO A 20 -4.60 8.29 -0.28
CA PRO A 20 -5.90 7.70 -0.02
C PRO A 20 -6.18 7.62 1.48
N ILE A 21 -7.45 7.81 1.86
CA ILE A 21 -7.90 7.48 3.21
C ILE A 21 -8.03 5.96 3.28
N ALA A 22 -6.97 5.27 3.70
CA ALA A 22 -7.00 3.84 3.98
C ALA A 22 -7.50 3.61 5.42
N GLY A 23 -8.81 3.42 5.58
CA GLY A 23 -9.47 3.19 6.87
C GLY A 23 -9.80 1.71 7.11
N GLY A 24 -9.71 1.27 8.37
CA GLY A 24 -10.02 -0.10 8.80
C GLY A 24 -11.48 -0.34 9.19
N ASP A 25 -12.39 0.56 8.81
CA ASP A 25 -13.84 0.45 9.14
C ASP A 25 -14.45 -0.83 8.56
N GLU A 26 -13.81 -1.35 7.52
CA GLU A 26 -14.11 -2.62 6.89
C GLU A 26 -13.17 -3.71 7.42
N SER A 27 -13.66 -4.56 8.34
CA SER A 27 -12.88 -5.64 8.99
C SER A 27 -12.28 -6.69 8.04
N HIS A 28 -12.63 -6.63 6.75
CA HIS A 28 -12.16 -7.52 5.70
C HIS A 28 -11.04 -6.91 4.85
N VAL A 29 -10.71 -5.63 5.04
CA VAL A 29 -9.63 -4.96 4.32
C VAL A 29 -8.35 -5.08 5.16
N TYR A 30 -7.33 -5.70 4.57
CA TYR A 30 -5.97 -5.62 5.09
C TYR A 30 -5.30 -4.34 4.57
N ILE A 31 -4.61 -3.61 5.44
CA ILE A 31 -3.87 -2.40 5.09
C ILE A 31 -2.43 -2.59 5.54
N GLY A 32 -1.49 -2.39 4.61
CA GLY A 32 -0.06 -2.28 4.89
C GLY A 32 0.41 -0.88 4.55
N TYR A 33 1.26 -0.31 5.41
CA TYR A 33 2.00 0.91 5.10
C TYR A 33 3.50 0.62 5.15
N PHE A 34 4.25 1.32 4.31
CA PHE A 34 5.71 1.27 4.28
C PHE A 34 6.29 2.63 3.92
N GLU A 35 7.38 2.97 4.59
CA GLU A 35 8.25 4.10 4.26
C GLU A 35 9.70 3.59 4.32
N ASN A 36 10.49 3.83 3.26
CA ASN A 36 11.90 3.45 3.25
C ASN A 36 12.82 4.58 3.78
N GLU A 37 14.13 4.34 3.78
CA GLU A 37 15.13 5.31 4.24
C GLU A 37 15.22 6.59 3.37
N HIS A 38 14.61 6.59 2.19
CA HIS A 38 14.53 7.73 1.28
C HIS A 38 13.24 8.54 1.45
N GLY A 39 12.30 8.08 2.30
CA GLY A 39 11.01 8.71 2.51
C GLY A 39 9.97 8.37 1.44
N GLU A 40 10.21 7.35 0.62
CA GLU A 40 9.22 6.87 -0.37
C GLU A 40 8.12 6.11 0.38
N GLN A 41 6.87 6.54 0.18
CA GLN A 41 5.73 6.04 0.93
C GLN A 41 4.82 5.17 0.06
N TRP A 42 4.44 4.01 0.60
CA TRP A 42 3.59 3.02 -0.04
C TRP A 42 2.42 2.59 0.85
N ILE A 43 1.26 2.42 0.23
CA ILE A 43 0.05 1.86 0.85
C ILE A 43 -0.36 0.63 0.04
N PHE A 44 -0.39 -0.51 0.72
CA PHE A 44 -0.97 -1.75 0.22
C PHE A 44 -2.36 -1.91 0.83
N THR A 45 -3.34 -2.26 0.01
CA THR A 45 -4.65 -2.72 0.49
C THR A 45 -5.02 -4.03 -0.13
N ARG A 46 -5.73 -4.88 0.63
CA ARG A 46 -6.37 -6.05 0.07
C ARG A 46 -7.74 -6.28 0.68
N ASP A 47 -8.74 -6.39 -0.18
CA ASP A 47 -10.04 -6.91 0.19
C ASP A 47 -9.94 -8.44 0.30
N ARG A 48 -10.06 -8.98 1.52
CA ARG A 48 -9.97 -10.42 1.78
C ARG A 48 -11.19 -11.21 1.27
N LYS A 49 -12.31 -10.56 0.97
CA LYS A 49 -13.50 -11.21 0.38
C LYS A 49 -13.31 -11.43 -1.11
N THR A 50 -12.82 -10.41 -1.83
CA THR A 50 -12.62 -10.49 -3.28
C THR A 50 -11.22 -11.00 -3.65
N GLY A 51 -10.26 -10.90 -2.72
CA GLY A 51 -8.86 -11.22 -2.94
C GLY A 51 -8.08 -10.11 -3.65
N ILE A 52 -8.74 -9.05 -4.13
CA ILE A 52 -8.13 -7.97 -4.91
C ILE A 52 -7.16 -7.19 -4.03
N ALA A 53 -5.91 -7.07 -4.48
CA ALA A 53 -4.86 -6.31 -3.82
C ALA A 53 -4.38 -5.14 -4.67
N THR A 54 -4.21 -3.97 -4.05
CA THR A 54 -3.72 -2.77 -4.73
C THR A 54 -2.53 -2.16 -4.00
N LEU A 55 -1.62 -1.59 -4.78
CA LEU A 55 -0.48 -0.82 -4.30
C LEU A 55 -0.61 0.63 -4.80
N ARG A 56 -0.40 1.58 -3.90
CA ARG A 56 -0.36 3.03 -4.19
C ARG A 56 0.89 3.63 -3.56
N GLY A 57 1.51 4.59 -4.23
CA GLY A 57 2.69 5.26 -3.69
C GLY A 57 2.78 6.71 -4.14
N GLY A 58 3.51 7.52 -3.38
CA GLY A 58 3.65 8.94 -3.68
C GLY A 58 4.38 9.22 -5.00
N ASP A 59 5.38 8.40 -5.35
CA ASP A 59 6.20 8.62 -6.56
C ASP A 59 5.49 8.29 -7.87
N ILE A 60 4.50 7.40 -7.81
CA ILE A 60 3.63 7.07 -8.95
C ILE A 60 2.34 7.90 -8.95
N GLY A 61 2.22 8.82 -7.99
CA GLY A 61 1.01 9.56 -7.68
C GLY A 61 0.02 8.72 -6.88
N TRP A 62 -0.45 9.26 -5.76
CA TRP A 62 -1.33 8.57 -4.81
C TRP A 62 -2.64 8.05 -5.42
N ASN A 63 -3.13 8.73 -6.46
CA ASN A 63 -4.35 8.37 -7.16
C ASN A 63 -4.18 7.19 -8.15
N THR A 64 -2.95 6.82 -8.46
CA THR A 64 -2.63 5.65 -9.29
C THR A 64 -2.65 4.38 -8.43
N ALA A 65 -3.59 3.47 -8.70
CA ALA A 65 -3.59 2.14 -8.11
C ALA A 65 -2.95 1.13 -9.06
N ILE A 66 -2.01 0.35 -8.56
CA ILE A 66 -1.43 -0.79 -9.26
C ILE A 66 -2.11 -2.06 -8.73
N ASP A 67 -2.61 -2.89 -9.63
CA ASP A 67 -3.08 -4.24 -9.27
C ASP A 67 -1.87 -5.12 -8.96
N VAL A 68 -1.83 -5.62 -7.72
CA VAL A 68 -0.79 -6.55 -7.23
C VAL A 68 -1.41 -7.86 -6.74
N THR A 69 -2.65 -8.15 -7.12
CA THR A 69 -3.41 -9.34 -6.70
C THR A 69 -2.63 -10.63 -6.96
N ASN A 70 -1.93 -10.70 -8.09
CA ASN A 70 -1.12 -11.85 -8.50
C ASN A 70 0.38 -11.62 -8.30
N GLY A 71 0.76 -10.71 -7.40
CA GLY A 71 2.14 -10.33 -7.16
C GLY A 71 2.57 -9.02 -7.83
N PRO A 72 3.82 -8.59 -7.62
CA PRO A 72 4.39 -7.40 -8.24
C PRO A 72 4.48 -7.55 -9.78
N SER A 73 4.04 -6.51 -10.50
CA SER A 73 4.25 -6.41 -11.95
C SER A 73 5.72 -6.08 -12.28
N THR A 74 6.22 -6.62 -13.38
CA THR A 74 7.56 -6.33 -13.92
C THR A 74 7.69 -4.91 -14.48
N GLU A 75 6.57 -4.19 -14.63
CA GLU A 75 6.54 -2.82 -15.15
C GLU A 75 7.01 -1.79 -14.10
N TRP A 76 7.11 -2.19 -12.83
CA TRP A 76 7.48 -1.31 -11.73
C TRP A 76 8.80 -1.75 -11.10
N VAL A 77 9.73 -0.81 -11.00
CA VAL A 77 11.01 -1.04 -10.34
C VAL A 77 10.82 -0.78 -8.85
N LEU A 78 10.70 -1.86 -8.07
CA LEU A 78 10.75 -1.81 -6.62
C LEU A 78 12.18 -2.12 -6.15
N SER A 79 12.66 -1.37 -5.17
CA SER A 79 13.85 -1.72 -4.39
C SER A 79 13.66 -3.08 -3.70
N GLN A 80 14.77 -3.66 -3.24
CA GLN A 80 14.73 -4.94 -2.54
C GLN A 80 13.83 -4.90 -1.28
N SER A 81 13.85 -3.80 -0.54
CA SER A 81 13.04 -3.60 0.67
C SER A 81 11.55 -3.47 0.35
N GLU A 82 11.19 -2.70 -0.68
CA GLU A 82 9.79 -2.54 -1.10
C GLU A 82 9.22 -3.85 -1.62
N PHE A 83 10.01 -4.58 -2.42
CA PHE A 83 9.62 -5.89 -2.93
C PHE A 83 9.45 -6.90 -1.79
N ALA A 84 10.35 -6.91 -0.80
CA ALA A 84 10.24 -7.78 0.36
C ALA A 84 8.99 -7.46 1.20
N TRP A 85 8.72 -6.18 1.44
CA TRP A 85 7.52 -5.73 2.16
C TRP A 85 6.23 -6.07 1.42
N LEU A 86 6.18 -5.85 0.10
CA LEU A 86 5.01 -6.19 -0.72
C LEU A 86 4.72 -7.69 -0.67
N LYS A 87 5.74 -8.54 -0.82
CA LYS A 87 5.57 -10.00 -0.68
C LYS A 87 5.05 -10.39 0.70
N ALA A 88 5.60 -9.80 1.76
CA ALA A 88 5.08 -10.03 3.11
C ALA A 88 3.60 -9.65 3.21
N CYS A 89 3.19 -8.50 2.67
CA CYS A 89 1.80 -8.06 2.65
C CYS A 89 0.88 -9.04 1.88
N LEU A 90 1.33 -9.55 0.73
CA LEU A 90 0.57 -10.53 -0.05
C LEU A 90 0.34 -11.82 0.74
N VAL A 91 1.38 -12.38 1.36
CA VAL A 91 1.29 -13.61 2.16
C VAL A 91 0.34 -13.43 3.35
N VAL A 92 0.57 -12.41 4.20
CA VAL A 92 -0.21 -12.23 5.44
C VAL A 92 -1.66 -11.77 5.20
N SER A 93 -1.93 -11.22 4.02
CA SER A 93 -3.29 -10.84 3.62
C SER A 93 -4.08 -12.01 3.00
N GLY A 94 -3.49 -13.20 2.85
CA GLY A 94 -4.13 -14.42 2.33
C GLY A 94 -3.78 -14.75 0.87
N GLY A 95 -2.58 -14.36 0.43
CA GLY A 95 -2.09 -14.54 -0.94
C GLY A 95 -1.20 -15.76 -1.02
N THR A 96 -1.04 -16.32 -2.21
CA THR A 96 -0.12 -17.43 -2.44
C THR A 96 1.28 -16.89 -2.76
N ASP A 97 2.31 -17.53 -2.21
CA ASP A 97 3.73 -17.29 -2.52
C ASP A 97 4.09 -17.61 -3.98
#